data_AF-A0A1W6YNR3-F1
#
_entry.id   AF-A0A1W6YNR3-F1
#
_cell.length_a   1.000
_cell.length_b   1.000
_cell.length_c   1.000
_cell.angle_alpha   90.00
_cell.angle_beta   90.00
_cell.angle_gamma   90.00
#
_symmetry.space_group_name_H-M   'P 1'
#
loop_
_entity.id
_entity.type
_entity.pdbx_description
1 polymer ?
#
loop_
_entity_poly.entity_id
_entity_poly.type
_entity_poly.pdbx_seq_one_letter_code
_entity_poly.pdbx_strand_id
1 'polypeptide(L)'
;MPSRRGGRGSNVVGLTELERARLRWRARRGLLENDLIITKYLDAYESQLTDADVAALTQLFELGDNDLLDLLLARSEPEGELDTPRLRGIIAKMREL
;
A
#
# COMPACT_ATOMS: atom_id res chain seq x y z
N MET A 1 45.61 -9.91 2.58
CA MET A 1 44.27 -9.60 3.12
C MET A 1 44.07 -8.09 3.14
N PRO A 2 43.22 -7.54 2.27
CA PRO A 2 42.39 -6.40 2.64
C PRO A 2 40.90 -6.63 2.31
N SER A 3 40.05 -6.22 3.25
CA SER A 3 38.60 -6.12 3.11
C SER A 3 38.21 -5.15 1.99
N ARG A 4 37.18 -5.49 1.21
CA ARG A 4 36.30 -4.50 0.58
C ARG A 4 34.85 -4.88 0.82
N ARG A 5 34.21 -4.10 1.71
CA ARG A 5 32.75 -3.97 1.79
C ARG A 5 32.27 -3.47 0.42
N GLY A 6 31.55 -4.32 -0.30
CA GLY A 6 30.76 -3.91 -1.46
C GLY A 6 29.43 -3.34 -0.97
N GLY A 7 29.15 -2.10 -1.35
CA GLY A 7 28.01 -1.31 -0.89
C GLY A 7 26.68 -1.97 -1.18
N ARG A 8 25.76 -1.86 -0.21
CA ARG A 8 24.32 -2.01 -0.42
C ARG A 8 23.89 -0.91 -1.40
N GLY A 9 23.79 -1.26 -2.67
CA GLY A 9 23.08 -0.46 -3.64
C GLY A 9 21.60 -0.45 -3.26
N SER A 10 21.13 0.66 -2.69
CA SER A 10 19.72 1.01 -2.70
C SER A 10 19.33 1.27 -4.15
N ASN A 11 19.05 0.20 -4.89
CA ASN A 11 18.52 0.30 -6.24
C ASN A 11 17.00 0.40 -6.11
N VAL A 12 16.43 1.57 -6.41
CA VAL A 12 14.98 1.75 -6.48
C VAL A 12 14.52 1.10 -7.78
N VAL A 13 14.47 -0.23 -7.78
CA VAL A 13 13.89 -1.00 -8.88
C VAL A 13 12.39 -0.98 -8.61
N GLY A 14 11.62 -0.32 -9.47
CA GLY A 14 10.16 -0.37 -9.38
C GLY A 14 9.67 -1.82 -9.43
N LEU A 15 8.46 -2.05 -8.89
CA LEU A 15 7.91 -3.40 -8.70
C LEU A 15 7.99 -4.27 -9.98
N THR A 16 8.30 -5.54 -9.83
CA THR A 16 8.19 -6.51 -10.93
C THR A 16 6.72 -6.76 -11.29
N GLU A 17 6.45 -7.27 -12.48
CA GLU A 17 5.09 -7.63 -12.91
C GLU A 17 4.42 -8.63 -11.94
N LEU A 18 5.20 -9.57 -11.41
CA LEU A 18 4.72 -10.55 -10.44
C LEU A 18 4.35 -9.92 -9.10
N GLU A 19 5.08 -8.88 -8.66
CA GLU A 19 4.77 -8.14 -7.44
C GLU A 19 3.50 -7.31 -7.58
N ARG A 20 3.32 -6.66 -8.74
CA ARG A 20 2.08 -5.95 -9.08
C ARG A 20 0.88 -6.89 -9.10
N ALA A 21 1.00 -8.03 -9.77
CA ALA A 21 -0.05 -9.04 -9.81
C ALA A 21 -0.42 -9.54 -8.39
N ARG A 22 0.58 -9.78 -7.53
CA ARG A 22 0.35 -10.16 -6.12
C ARG A 22 -0.30 -9.07 -5.29
N LEU A 23 0.04 -7.81 -5.54
CA LEU A 23 -0.57 -6.65 -4.89
C LEU A 23 -2.04 -6.52 -5.29
N ARG A 24 -2.34 -6.54 -6.60
CA ARG A 24 -3.72 -6.49 -7.10
C ARG A 24 -4.56 -7.66 -6.63
N TRP A 25 -3.98 -8.85 -6.52
CA TRP A 25 -4.69 -9.99 -5.96
C TRP A 25 -5.10 -9.78 -4.49
N ARG A 26 -4.22 -9.20 -3.66
CA ARG A 26 -4.51 -8.86 -2.24
C ARG A 26 -5.49 -7.69 -2.09
N ALA A 27 -5.55 -6.82 -3.08
CA ALA A 27 -6.44 -5.66 -3.09
C ALA A 27 -7.92 -5.99 -3.32
N ARG A 28 -8.24 -7.22 -3.75
CA ARG A 28 -9.62 -7.65 -4.02
C ARG A 28 -10.44 -7.75 -2.73
N ARG A 29 -11.63 -7.15 -2.73
CA ARG A 29 -12.48 -7.04 -1.53
C ARG A 29 -13.89 -7.58 -1.75
N GLY A 30 -14.56 -7.97 -0.67
CA GLY A 30 -15.95 -8.41 -0.72
C GLY A 30 -16.94 -7.24 -0.83
N LEU A 31 -16.56 -6.07 -0.28
CA LEU A 31 -17.29 -4.82 -0.44
C LEU A 31 -16.86 -4.08 -1.70
N LEU A 32 -17.85 -3.74 -2.55
CA LEU A 32 -17.63 -3.08 -3.83
C LEU A 32 -16.98 -1.70 -3.66
N GLU A 33 -17.38 -0.94 -2.65
CA GLU A 33 -16.85 0.39 -2.36
C GLU A 33 -15.34 0.34 -2.10
N ASN A 34 -14.89 -0.63 -1.29
CA ASN A 34 -13.46 -0.83 -1.06
C ASN A 34 -12.73 -1.21 -2.35
N ASP A 35 -13.30 -2.17 -3.11
CA ASP A 35 -12.69 -2.64 -4.36
C ASP A 35 -12.50 -1.50 -5.37
N LEU A 36 -13.50 -0.62 -5.48
CA LEU A 36 -13.45 0.56 -6.35
C LEU A 36 -12.40 1.59 -5.90
N ILE A 37 -12.37 1.95 -4.61
CA ILE A 37 -11.40 2.92 -4.09
C ILE A 37 -9.97 2.41 -4.27
N ILE A 38 -9.72 1.15 -3.91
CA ILE A 38 -8.39 0.55 -3.99
C ILE A 38 -7.96 0.39 -5.46
N THR A 39 -8.85 -0.06 -6.33
CA THR A 39 -8.55 -0.20 -7.77
C THR A 39 -8.20 1.14 -8.39
N LYS A 40 -8.99 2.20 -8.14
CA LYS A 40 -8.68 3.57 -8.59
C LYS A 40 -7.31 4.04 -8.12
N TYR A 41 -7.00 3.81 -6.84
CA TYR A 41 -5.70 4.18 -6.29
C TYR A 41 -4.54 3.44 -6.96
N LEU A 42 -4.67 2.12 -7.15
CA LEU A 42 -3.64 1.33 -7.82
C LEU A 42 -3.50 1.73 -9.29
N ASP A 43 -4.58 1.95 -10.02
CA ASP A 43 -4.51 2.41 -11.40
C ASP A 43 -3.82 3.78 -11.54
N ALA A 44 -3.94 4.66 -10.54
CA ALA A 44 -3.27 5.97 -10.53
C ALA A 44 -1.80 5.91 -10.07
N TYR A 45 -1.47 5.06 -9.09
CA TYR A 45 -0.19 5.15 -8.36
C TYR A 45 0.68 3.89 -8.39
N GLU A 46 0.22 2.76 -8.95
CA GLU A 46 0.93 1.46 -8.92
C GLU A 46 2.35 1.53 -9.52
N SER A 47 2.58 2.37 -10.52
CA SER A 47 3.91 2.55 -11.13
C SER A 47 4.91 3.25 -10.21
N GLN A 48 4.44 3.99 -9.21
CA GLN A 48 5.23 4.80 -8.28
C GLN A 48 5.43 4.12 -6.91
N LEU A 49 4.77 2.98 -6.68
CA LEU A 49 4.86 2.27 -5.41
C LEU A 49 6.27 1.69 -5.21
N THR A 50 6.78 1.90 -4.01
CA THR A 50 8.03 1.29 -3.53
C THR A 50 7.74 0.03 -2.73
N ASP A 51 8.76 -0.79 -2.46
CA ASP A 51 8.61 -1.97 -1.58
C ASP A 51 8.05 -1.61 -0.20
N ALA A 52 8.39 -0.43 0.31
CA ALA A 52 7.86 0.08 1.58
C ALA A 52 6.37 0.46 1.48
N ASP A 53 5.91 0.96 0.33
CA ASP A 53 4.48 1.19 0.09
C ASP A 53 3.72 -0.12 -0.02
N VAL A 54 4.28 -1.13 -0.68
CA VAL A 54 3.67 -2.45 -0.79
C VAL A 54 3.55 -3.12 0.59
N ALA A 55 4.58 -2.99 1.44
CA ALA A 55 4.52 -3.48 2.82
C ALA A 55 3.42 -2.78 3.63
N ALA A 56 3.33 -1.44 3.53
CA ALA A 56 2.28 -0.66 4.18
C ALA A 56 0.87 -1.03 3.67
N LEU A 57 0.70 -1.17 2.35
CA LEU A 57 -0.56 -1.61 1.75
C LEU A 57 -0.94 -3.03 2.19
N THR A 58 0.05 -3.92 2.29
CA THR A 58 -0.18 -5.29 2.78
C THR A 58 -0.71 -5.27 4.20
N GLN A 59 -0.14 -4.46 5.09
CA GLN A 59 -0.63 -4.29 6.46
C GLN A 59 -2.04 -3.68 6.50
N LEU A 60 -2.28 -2.62 5.71
CA LEU A 60 -3.63 -2.02 5.57
C LEU A 60 -4.66 -3.06 5.12
N PHE A 61 -4.24 -3.97 4.23
CA PHE A 61 -5.10 -5.01 3.69
C PHE A 61 -5.39 -6.18 4.66
N GLU A 62 -4.77 -6.23 5.83
CA GLU A 62 -5.14 -7.19 6.87
C GLU A 62 -6.42 -6.79 7.61
N LEU A 63 -6.88 -5.54 7.45
CA LEU A 63 -8.17 -5.09 7.96
C LEU A 63 -9.34 -5.82 7.29
N GLY A 64 -10.40 -6.04 8.07
CA GLY A 64 -11.69 -6.48 7.57
C GLY A 64 -12.35 -5.41 6.69
N ASP A 65 -13.28 -5.83 5.84
CA ASP A 65 -13.87 -4.94 4.84
C ASP A 65 -14.59 -3.73 5.45
N ASN A 66 -15.30 -3.88 6.58
CA ASN A 66 -15.99 -2.77 7.23
C ASN A 66 -15.01 -1.76 7.85
N ASP A 67 -14.01 -2.24 8.59
CA ASP A 67 -13.01 -1.37 9.23
C ASP A 67 -12.19 -0.60 8.20
N LEU A 68 -11.82 -1.28 7.11
CA LEU A 68 -11.15 -0.65 5.98
C LEU A 68 -12.03 0.41 5.33
N LEU A 69 -13.32 0.12 5.12
CA LEU A 69 -14.24 1.07 4.51
C LEU A 69 -14.44 2.31 5.40
N ASP A 70 -14.63 2.15 6.71
CA ASP A 70 -14.77 3.27 7.63
C ASP A 70 -13.51 4.14 7.67
N LEU A 71 -12.33 3.51 7.58
CA LEU A 71 -11.05 4.21 7.45
C LEU A 71 -10.95 4.96 6.11
N LEU A 72 -11.35 4.36 4.99
CA LEU A 72 -11.33 5.00 3.67
C LEU A 72 -12.39 6.09 3.51
N LEU A 73 -13.48 6.06 4.29
CA LEU A 73 -14.51 7.09 4.32
C LEU A 73 -14.26 8.20 5.35
N ALA A 74 -13.10 8.20 6.02
CA ALA A 74 -12.76 9.15 7.09
C ALA A 74 -13.77 9.18 8.24
N ARG A 75 -14.42 8.04 8.51
CA ARG A 75 -15.27 7.84 9.70
C ARG A 75 -14.45 7.44 10.92
N SER A 76 -13.29 6.85 10.65
CA SER A 76 -12.25 6.51 11.62
C SER A 76 -10.90 6.99 11.10
N GLU A 77 -9.95 7.18 12.02
CA GLU A 77 -8.56 7.52 11.71
C GLU A 77 -7.65 6.31 11.92
N PRO A 78 -6.47 6.24 11.25
CA PRO A 78 -5.53 5.16 11.46
C PRO A 78 -4.93 5.25 12.85
N GLU A 79 -4.96 4.14 13.58
CA GLU A 79 -4.48 4.04 14.97
C GLU A 79 -3.46 2.88 15.11
N GLY A 80 -2.68 2.91 16.18
CA GLY A 80 -1.73 1.84 16.52
C GLY A 80 -0.68 1.61 15.42
N GLU A 81 -0.54 0.37 14.97
CA GLU A 81 0.43 -0.03 13.94
C GLU A 81 0.14 0.58 12.56
N LEU A 82 -1.10 0.99 12.30
CA LEU A 82 -1.49 1.68 11.07
C LEU A 82 -1.18 3.18 11.13
N ASP A 83 -0.93 3.72 12.32
CA ASP A 83 -0.62 5.12 12.52
C ASP A 83 0.85 5.44 12.17
N THR A 84 1.16 5.35 10.88
CA THR A 84 2.47 5.74 10.35
C THR A 84 2.33 6.85 9.32
N PRO A 85 3.33 7.76 9.19
CA PRO A 85 3.27 8.83 8.20
C PRO A 85 3.08 8.33 6.76
N ARG A 86 3.63 7.16 6.43
CA ARG A 86 3.47 6.54 5.11
C ARG A 86 2.03 6.10 4.86
N LEU A 87 1.46 5.36 5.81
CA LEU A 87 0.13 4.76 5.66
C LEU A 87 -0.96 5.85 5.72
N ARG A 88 -0.78 6.89 6.56
CA ARG A 88 -1.57 8.13 6.51
C ARG A 88 -1.54 8.79 5.13
N GLY A 89 -0.36 8.91 4.52
CA GLY A 89 -0.23 9.49 3.18
C GLY A 89 -0.91 8.67 2.09
N ILE A 90 -0.84 7.34 2.19
CA ILE A 90 -1.55 6.42 1.27
C ILE A 90 -3.06 6.57 1.43
N ILE A 91 -3.58 6.53 2.67
CA ILE A 91 -5.01 6.68 2.97
C ILE A 91 -5.52 8.04 2.46
N ALA A 92 -4.77 9.12 2.70
CA ALA A 92 -5.13 10.44 2.21
C ALA A 92 -5.29 10.47 0.68
N LYS A 93 -4.33 9.88 -0.06
CA LYS A 93 -4.45 9.76 -1.52
C LYS A 93 -5.64 8.91 -1.97
N MET A 94 -5.98 7.85 -1.24
CA MET A 94 -7.16 7.04 -1.54
C MET A 94 -8.47 7.83 -1.32
N ARG A 95 -8.51 8.69 -0.29
CA ARG A 95 -9.66 9.55 0.04
C ARG A 95 -9.90 10.68 -0.98
N GLU A 96 -8.89 11.06 -1.75
CA GLU A 96 -8.96 12.16 -2.73
C GLU A 96 -9.40 11.74 -4.15
N LEU A 97 -9.53 10.44 -4.43
CA LEU A 97 -9.86 9.86 -5.75
C LEU A 97 -11.33 9.42 -5.90
#